data_AF-A0A8X6T9C9-F1
#
_entry.id   AF-A0A8X6T9C9-F1
#
_cell.length_a   1.000
_cell.length_b   1.000
_cell.length_c   1.000
_cell.angle_alpha   90.00
_cell.angle_beta   90.00
_cell.angle_gamma   90.00
#
_symmetry.space_group_name_H-M   'P 1'
#
loop_
_entity.id
_entity.type
_entity.pdbx_description
1 polymer ?
#
loop_
_entity_poly.entity_id
_entity_poly.type
_entity_poly.pdbx_seq_one_letter_code
_entity_poly.pdbx_strand_id
1 'polypeptide(L)'
;PNLTWRDVQHLTVLTSKRNSLYDSKGRFHWNMNGVGLEFNHLFGFGVLDAGAMVALAKIWKTVPARYHCEAGVVKTPHRILTNASTQIYIDTDACTGKETEVNYLEHVQAIITLNASRRGDVTLFLISPMGTRWDTNLRYISF
;
A
#
# COMPACT_ATOMS: atom_id res chain seq x y z
N PRO A 1 -25.90 12.70 -3.28
CA PRO A 1 -24.45 12.49 -3.18
C PRO A 1 -24.08 11.91 -1.80
N ASN A 2 -23.93 10.58 -1.73
CA ASN A 2 -23.79 9.83 -0.46
C ASN A 2 -22.42 9.17 -0.29
N LEU A 3 -21.51 9.35 -1.26
CA LEU A 3 -20.17 8.77 -1.21
C LEU A 3 -19.28 9.53 -0.24
N THR A 4 -18.58 8.80 0.61
CA THR A 4 -17.53 9.33 1.46
C THR A 4 -16.21 9.48 0.68
N TRP A 5 -15.23 10.19 1.26
CA TRP A 5 -13.90 10.31 0.65
C TRP A 5 -13.21 8.94 0.45
N ARG A 6 -13.45 7.98 1.35
CA ARG A 6 -12.94 6.60 1.21
C ARG A 6 -13.62 5.86 0.07
N ASP A 7 -14.93 6.01 -0.07
CA ASP A 7 -15.66 5.39 -1.18
C ASP A 7 -15.09 5.83 -2.54
N VAL A 8 -14.73 7.10 -2.67
CA VAL A 8 -14.09 7.62 -3.89
C VAL A 8 -12.72 6.98 -4.14
N GLN A 9 -11.92 6.74 -3.10
CA GLN A 9 -10.65 6.02 -3.24
C GLN A 9 -10.88 4.55 -3.68
N HIS A 10 -11.81 3.84 -3.05
CA HIS A 10 -12.14 2.47 -3.45
C HIS A 10 -12.64 2.38 -4.90
N LEU A 11 -13.55 3.27 -5.30
CA LEU A 11 -14.02 3.36 -6.69
C LEU A 11 -12.85 3.61 -7.65
N THR A 12 -11.92 4.50 -7.28
CA THR A 12 -10.73 4.79 -8.08
C THR A 12 -9.88 3.54 -8.29
N VAL A 13 -9.57 2.81 -7.21
CA VAL A 13 -8.76 1.59 -7.27
C VAL A 13 -9.43 0.51 -8.12
N LEU A 14 -10.74 0.28 -7.91
CA LEU A 14 -11.48 -0.80 -8.56
C LEU A 14 -11.80 -0.56 -10.04
N THR A 15 -11.80 0.69 -10.49
CA THR A 15 -12.21 1.04 -11.86
C THR A 15 -11.06 1.52 -12.74
N SER A 16 -9.89 1.78 -12.15
CA SER A 16 -8.70 2.17 -12.90
C SER A 16 -8.21 1.02 -13.79
N LYS A 17 -7.59 1.39 -14.92
CA LYS A 17 -7.09 0.44 -15.91
C LYS A 17 -5.66 0.78 -16.30
N ARG A 18 -4.82 -0.24 -16.47
CA ARG A 18 -3.44 -0.10 -16.95
C ARG A 18 -3.31 0.70 -18.26
N ASN A 19 -4.27 0.55 -19.18
CA ASN A 19 -4.41 1.30 -20.44
C ASN A 19 -3.07 1.65 -21.16
N SER A 20 -2.31 0.63 -21.54
CA SER A 20 -1.02 0.77 -22.24
C SER A 20 0.03 1.62 -21.53
N LEU A 21 -0.12 1.93 -20.23
CA LEU A 21 0.91 2.58 -19.45
C LEU A 21 2.05 1.60 -19.18
N TYR A 22 3.27 2.02 -19.49
CA TYR A 22 4.50 1.31 -19.16
C TYR A 22 5.61 2.30 -18.83
N ASP A 23 6.53 1.89 -17.95
CA ASP A 23 7.74 2.65 -17.72
C ASP A 23 8.68 2.43 -18.90
N SER A 24 8.91 3.46 -19.73
CA SER A 24 9.82 3.38 -20.86
C SER A 24 11.27 3.08 -20.46
N LYS A 25 11.63 3.36 -19.20
CA LYS A 25 12.95 3.03 -18.64
C LYS A 25 13.02 1.62 -18.06
N GLY A 26 11.89 0.90 -17.99
CA GLY A 26 11.82 -0.46 -17.45
C GLY A 26 12.25 -0.60 -15.98
N ARG A 27 12.14 0.46 -15.17
CA ARG A 27 12.57 0.45 -13.76
C ARG A 27 11.45 -0.03 -12.83
N PHE A 28 10.21 0.28 -13.17
CA PHE A 28 9.04 -0.12 -12.38
C PHE A 28 8.12 -0.99 -13.22
N HIS A 29 8.00 -2.25 -12.84
CA HIS A 29 7.11 -3.21 -13.48
C HIS A 29 5.70 -3.15 -12.86
N TRP A 30 4.73 -3.58 -13.66
CA TRP A 30 3.39 -3.87 -13.14
C TRP A 30 3.45 -5.15 -12.32
N ASN A 31 2.89 -5.10 -11.11
CA ASN A 31 2.83 -6.21 -10.18
C ASN A 31 1.36 -6.48 -9.84
N MET A 32 1.06 -7.74 -9.53
CA MET A 32 -0.26 -8.11 -9.01
C MET A 32 -0.20 -8.14 -7.48
N ASN A 33 -1.13 -7.47 -6.82
CA ASN A 33 -1.24 -7.55 -5.37
C ASN A 33 -1.97 -8.84 -4.92
N GLY A 34 -2.04 -9.08 -3.62
CA GLY A 34 -2.67 -10.28 -3.07
C GLY A 34 -4.15 -10.47 -3.42
N VAL A 35 -4.87 -9.40 -3.79
CA VAL A 35 -6.29 -9.46 -4.18
C VAL A 35 -6.48 -9.51 -5.70
N GLY A 36 -5.40 -9.64 -6.48
CA GLY A 36 -5.46 -9.80 -7.94
C GLY A 36 -5.51 -8.50 -8.74
N LEU A 37 -5.32 -7.34 -8.11
CA LEU A 37 -5.26 -6.06 -8.80
C LEU A 37 -3.84 -5.75 -9.26
N GLU A 38 -3.70 -5.33 -10.52
CA GLU A 38 -2.45 -4.84 -11.07
C GLU A 38 -2.15 -3.42 -10.56
N PHE A 39 -0.92 -3.19 -10.12
CA PHE A 39 -0.45 -1.87 -9.75
C PHE A 39 0.99 -1.64 -10.23
N ASN A 40 1.38 -0.37 -10.33
CA ASN A 40 2.72 0.07 -10.66
C ASN A 40 3.11 1.25 -9.76
N HIS A 41 4.36 1.28 -9.30
CA HIS A 41 4.85 2.36 -8.43
C HIS A 41 4.79 3.76 -9.04
N LEU A 42 4.78 3.90 -10.38
CA LEU A 42 4.63 5.17 -11.07
C LEU A 42 3.16 5.53 -11.37
N PHE A 43 2.33 4.52 -11.60
CA PHE A 43 0.98 4.71 -12.16
C PHE A 43 -0.16 4.34 -11.21
N GLY A 44 0.14 3.85 -9.99
CA GLY A 44 -0.87 3.28 -9.10
C GLY A 44 -1.58 2.11 -9.78
N PHE A 45 -2.91 2.10 -9.74
CA PHE A 45 -3.75 1.12 -10.43
C PHE A 45 -4.02 1.47 -11.92
N GLY A 46 -3.48 2.58 -12.42
CA GLY A 46 -3.55 2.99 -13.82
C GLY A 46 -4.37 4.25 -14.07
N VAL A 47 -4.92 4.36 -15.28
CA VAL A 47 -5.71 5.52 -15.73
C VAL A 47 -7.11 5.45 -15.15
N LEU A 48 -7.60 6.58 -14.66
CA LEU A 48 -8.97 6.75 -14.19
C LEU A 48 -9.97 6.57 -15.35
N ASP A 49 -11.01 5.77 -15.11
CA ASP A 49 -12.14 5.60 -16.03
C ASP A 49 -13.39 6.26 -15.42
N ALA A 50 -13.66 7.52 -15.80
CA ALA A 50 -14.78 8.28 -15.28
C ALA A 50 -16.14 7.59 -15.53
N GLY A 51 -16.29 6.89 -16.65
CA GLY A 51 -17.51 6.16 -16.99
C GLY A 51 -17.72 4.98 -16.05
N ALA A 52 -16.68 4.18 -15.84
CA ALA A 52 -16.70 3.05 -14.91
C ALA A 52 -16.89 3.50 -13.46
N MET A 53 -16.23 4.58 -13.03
CA MET A 53 -16.40 5.18 -11.70
C MET A 53 -17.86 5.56 -11.45
N VAL A 54 -18.51 6.28 -12.37
CA VAL A 54 -19.90 6.70 -12.23
C VAL A 54 -20.85 5.50 -12.30
N ALA A 55 -20.58 4.52 -13.16
CA ALA A 55 -21.38 3.31 -13.27
C ALA A 55 -21.35 2.50 -11.96
N LEU A 56 -20.17 2.29 -11.37
CA LEU A 56 -20.01 1.57 -10.11
C LEU A 56 -20.58 2.38 -8.92
N ALA A 57 -20.41 3.70 -8.92
CA ALA A 57 -20.97 4.60 -7.91
C ALA A 57 -22.50 4.49 -7.76
N LYS A 58 -23.23 4.21 -8.85
CA LYS A 58 -24.71 4.08 -8.82
C LYS A 58 -25.20 2.89 -7.98
N ILE A 59 -24.39 1.84 -7.87
CA ILE A 59 -24.70 0.61 -7.12
C ILE A 59 -23.77 0.42 -5.91
N TRP A 60 -22.99 1.44 -5.58
CA TRP A 60 -21.96 1.36 -4.54
C TRP A 60 -22.59 1.27 -3.15
N LYS A 61 -22.10 0.33 -2.36
CA LYS A 61 -22.40 0.24 -0.94
C LYS A 61 -21.25 0.87 -0.17
N THR A 62 -21.55 1.91 0.61
CA THR A 62 -20.54 2.62 1.42
C THR A 62 -19.74 1.66 2.28
N VAL A 63 -18.43 1.86 2.30
CA VAL A 63 -17.50 1.02 3.06
C VAL A 63 -17.76 1.14 4.58
N PRO A 64 -17.51 0.07 5.36
CA PRO A 64 -17.65 0.09 6.82
C PRO A 64 -16.79 1.17 7.48
N ALA A 65 -17.00 1.41 8.77
CA ALA A 65 -16.18 2.34 9.56
C ALA A 65 -14.67 2.03 9.42
N ARG A 66 -13.86 3.08 9.45
CA ARG A 66 -12.39 2.95 9.35
C ARG A 66 -11.83 2.56 10.70
N TYR A 67 -11.08 1.47 10.75
CA TYR A 67 -10.32 1.06 11.92
C TYR A 67 -8.82 1.25 11.69
N HIS A 68 -8.07 1.33 12.79
CA HIS A 68 -6.62 1.44 12.76
C HIS A 68 -6.04 0.43 13.73
N CYS A 69 -5.29 -0.54 13.20
CA CYS A 69 -4.57 -1.53 13.99
C CYS A 69 -3.08 -1.21 13.98
N GLU A 70 -2.49 -1.13 15.16
CA GLU A 70 -1.03 -1.12 15.33
C GLU A 70 -0.53 -2.57 15.33
N ALA A 71 0.02 -2.99 14.20
CA ALA A 71 0.41 -4.38 13.96
C ALA A 71 1.53 -4.88 14.90
N GLY A 72 2.42 -3.98 15.33
CA GLY A 72 3.53 -4.29 16.22
C GLY A 72 4.63 -3.22 16.16
N VAL A 73 5.56 -3.28 17.13
CA VAL A 73 6.70 -2.34 17.23
C VAL A 73 7.98 -3.10 17.50
N VAL A 74 9.01 -2.82 16.70
CA VAL A 74 10.38 -3.30 16.94
C VAL A 74 11.18 -2.20 17.60
N LYS A 75 11.45 -2.34 18.90
CA LYS A 75 12.18 -1.35 19.70
C LYS A 75 13.69 -1.55 19.70
N THR A 76 14.14 -2.77 19.43
CA THR A 76 15.57 -3.11 19.42
C THR A 76 16.25 -2.44 18.22
N PRO A 77 17.30 -1.63 18.42
CA PRO A 77 18.03 -1.05 17.32
C PRO A 77 18.71 -2.13 16.48
N HIS A 78 18.58 -2.04 15.16
CA HIS A 78 19.26 -2.92 14.22
C HIS A 78 20.33 -2.14 13.46
N ARG A 79 21.54 -2.69 13.39
CA ARG A 79 22.61 -2.11 12.59
C ARG A 79 22.41 -2.49 11.12
N ILE A 80 22.33 -1.48 10.26
CA ILE A 80 22.29 -1.67 8.80
C ILE A 80 23.74 -1.60 8.31
N LEU A 81 24.22 -2.67 7.69
CA LEU A 81 25.57 -2.73 7.13
C LEU A 81 25.56 -2.24 5.68
N THR A 82 26.61 -1.52 5.29
CA THR A 82 26.84 -1.18 3.89
C THR A 82 27.00 -2.46 3.07
N ASN A 83 26.34 -2.55 1.92
CA ASN A 83 26.32 -3.71 1.02
C ASN A 83 25.67 -4.98 1.61
N ALA A 84 24.84 -4.87 2.65
CA ALA A 84 24.02 -5.97 3.12
C ALA A 84 22.57 -5.52 3.34
N SER A 85 21.63 -6.47 3.26
CA SER A 85 20.24 -6.25 3.60
C SER A 85 19.95 -6.76 5.02
N THR A 86 19.21 -5.97 5.79
CA THR A 86 18.67 -6.38 7.08
C THR A 86 17.16 -6.56 6.92
N GLN A 87 16.64 -7.71 7.31
CA GLN A 87 15.20 -8.01 7.29
C GLN A 87 14.64 -7.95 8.71
N ILE A 88 13.49 -7.32 8.85
CA ILE A 88 12.74 -7.23 10.11
C ILE A 88 11.36 -7.79 9.83
N TYR A 89 10.95 -8.75 10.65
CA TYR A 89 9.64 -9.39 10.58
C TYR A 89 8.75 -8.85 11.69
N ILE A 90 7.51 -8.51 11.34
CA ILE A 90 6.47 -8.10 12.29
C ILE A 90 5.31 -9.05 12.07
N ASP A 91 5.09 -9.93 13.03
CA ASP A 91 3.92 -10.79 13.06
C ASP A 91 2.74 -10.00 13.60
N THR A 92 1.58 -10.12 12.92
CA THR A 92 0.36 -9.44 13.31
C THR A 92 -0.86 -10.30 13.01
N ASP A 93 -1.83 -10.25 13.91
CA ASP A 93 -3.16 -10.85 13.77
C ASP A 93 -4.19 -9.82 13.29
N ALA A 94 -3.75 -8.66 12.79
CA ALA A 94 -4.61 -7.54 12.41
C ALA A 94 -5.59 -7.09 13.51
N CYS A 95 -5.19 -7.23 14.79
CA CYS A 95 -5.98 -6.88 15.96
C CYS A 95 -7.27 -7.71 16.10
N THR A 96 -7.23 -8.98 15.67
CA THR A 96 -8.37 -9.92 15.75
C THR A 96 -9.03 -9.92 17.14
N GLY A 97 -10.36 -9.82 17.18
CA GLY A 97 -11.18 -9.83 18.38
C GLY A 97 -11.24 -8.51 19.16
N LYS A 98 -10.64 -7.43 18.65
CA LYS A 98 -10.64 -6.10 19.28
C LYS A 98 -11.51 -5.11 18.49
N GLU A 99 -11.85 -3.98 19.12
CA GLU A 99 -12.56 -2.89 18.45
C GLU A 99 -11.79 -2.28 17.26
N THR A 100 -10.48 -2.52 17.19
CA THR A 100 -9.59 -2.04 16.12
C THR A 100 -9.26 -3.11 15.08
N GLU A 101 -10.00 -4.22 15.06
CA GLU A 101 -9.80 -5.31 14.09
C GLU A 101 -9.91 -4.80 12.65
N VAL A 102 -8.90 -5.13 11.83
CA VAL A 102 -8.86 -4.77 10.41
C VAL A 102 -9.01 -6.01 9.55
N ASN A 103 -10.20 -6.16 8.96
CA ASN A 103 -10.52 -7.27 8.05
C ASN A 103 -10.13 -7.01 6.59
N TYR A 104 -10.12 -5.73 6.17
CA TYR A 104 -9.79 -5.31 4.82
C TYR A 104 -8.78 -4.17 4.89
N LEU A 105 -7.65 -4.36 4.22
CA LEU A 105 -6.55 -3.42 4.28
C LEU A 105 -6.77 -2.27 3.30
N GLU A 106 -6.90 -1.05 3.83
CA GLU A 106 -6.98 0.17 3.01
C GLU A 106 -5.61 0.84 2.87
N HIS A 107 -4.94 1.16 3.98
CA HIS A 107 -3.63 1.82 3.99
C HIS A 107 -2.67 1.13 4.97
N VAL A 108 -1.37 1.15 4.64
CA VAL A 108 -0.31 0.64 5.50
C VAL A 108 0.74 1.72 5.72
N GLN A 109 1.13 1.92 6.97
CA GLN A 109 2.14 2.89 7.34
C GLN A 109 3.24 2.19 8.14
N ALA A 110 4.47 2.24 7.62
CA ALA A 110 5.66 1.80 8.34
C ALA A 110 6.36 3.04 8.89
N ILE A 111 6.33 3.22 10.22
CA ILE A 111 7.01 4.33 10.90
C ILE A 111 8.40 3.84 11.29
N ILE A 112 9.44 4.38 10.63
CA ILE A 112 10.83 3.93 10.80
C ILE A 112 11.70 5.11 11.23
N THR A 113 12.41 4.92 12.34
CA THR A 113 13.48 5.82 12.79
C THR A 113 14.82 5.19 12.47
N LEU A 114 15.61 5.84 11.60
CA LEU A 114 16.92 5.34 11.17
C LEU A 114 17.98 6.45 11.17
N ASN A 115 19.23 6.07 11.45
CA ASN A 115 20.38 6.94 11.30
C ASN A 115 21.28 6.41 10.17
N ALA A 116 21.62 7.26 9.21
CA ALA A 116 22.45 6.90 8.07
C ALA A 116 23.36 8.07 7.66
N SER A 117 24.61 7.76 7.34
CA SER A 117 25.59 8.76 6.86
C SER A 117 25.14 9.43 5.55
N ARG A 118 24.45 8.67 4.68
CA ARG A 118 23.85 9.14 3.43
C ARG A 118 22.46 8.52 3.28
N ARG A 119 21.42 9.31 3.48
CA ARG A 119 20.02 8.85 3.38
C ARG A 119 19.67 8.26 2.00
N GLY A 120 20.27 8.77 0.93
CA GLY A 120 20.00 8.32 -0.45
C GLY A 120 20.49 6.90 -0.75
N ASP A 121 21.39 6.36 0.08
CA ASP A 121 21.95 5.01 -0.10
C ASP A 121 21.11 3.95 0.63
N VAL A 122 20.09 4.36 1.40
CA VAL A 122 19.20 3.45 2.14
C VAL A 122 17.95 3.21 1.31
N THR A 123 17.67 1.95 1.01
CA THR A 123 16.44 1.51 0.36
C THR A 123 15.63 0.65 1.32
N LEU A 124 14.33 0.90 1.38
CA LEU A 124 13.41 0.20 2.27
C LEU A 124 12.32 -0.49 1.44
N PHE A 125 12.10 -1.76 1.72
CA PHE A 125 11.03 -2.53 1.12
C PHE A 125 10.07 -3.02 2.19
N LEU A 126 8.78 -2.96 1.91
CA LEU A 126 7.74 -3.59 2.73
C LEU A 126 7.14 -4.75 1.92
N ILE A 127 6.99 -5.91 2.56
CA ILE A 127 6.41 -7.10 1.93
C ILE A 127 5.20 -7.52 2.74
N SER A 128 4.03 -7.61 2.10
CA SER A 128 2.82 -8.10 2.77
C SER A 128 2.87 -9.62 2.96
N PRO A 129 2.08 -10.20 3.88
CA PRO A 129 1.95 -11.65 4.03
C PRO A 129 1.53 -12.37 2.74
N MET A 130 0.83 -11.68 1.83
CA MET A 130 0.43 -12.19 0.52
C MET A 130 1.50 -11.97 -0.57
N GLY A 131 2.73 -11.60 -0.19
CA GLY A 131 3.86 -11.46 -1.10
C GLY A 131 3.87 -10.17 -1.92
N THR A 132 2.98 -9.21 -1.65
CA THR A 132 3.00 -7.91 -2.34
C THR A 132 4.16 -7.08 -1.81
N ARG A 133 5.17 -6.84 -2.66
CA ARG A 133 6.33 -6.02 -2.34
C ARG A 133 6.10 -4.57 -2.75
N TRP A 134 6.44 -3.65 -1.84
CA TRP A 134 6.41 -2.22 -2.07
C TRP A 134 7.81 -1.63 -1.91
N ASP A 135 8.32 -0.97 -2.95
CA ASP A 135 9.54 -0.18 -2.88
C ASP A 135 9.24 1.22 -2.33
N THR A 136 9.82 1.56 -1.17
CA THR A 136 9.64 2.86 -0.53
C THR A 136 10.96 3.58 -0.40
N ASN A 137 11.09 4.68 -1.13
CA ASN A 137 12.06 5.72 -0.79
C ASN A 137 11.40 6.74 0.14
N LEU A 138 11.23 6.37 1.42
CA LEU A 138 10.84 7.27 2.54
C LEU A 138 9.74 8.30 2.21
N ARG A 139 8.69 7.89 1.52
CA ARG A 139 7.47 8.69 1.36
C ARG A 139 6.27 7.85 1.74
N TYR A 140 5.44 8.43 2.60
CA TYR A 140 4.13 7.97 3.05
C TYR A 140 3.41 7.16 1.95
N ILE A 141 3.06 5.91 2.26
CA ILE A 141 2.12 5.15 1.44
C ILE A 141 0.73 5.54 1.93
N SER A 142 0.03 6.31 1.10
CA SER A 142 -1.42 6.31 1.08
C SER A 142 -1.80 5.71 -0.27
N PHE A 143 -2.67 4.70 -0.27
CA PHE A 143 -3.52 4.47 -1.42
C PHE A 143 -4.40 5.70 -1.67
#